data_AF-A0A844TNI4-F1
#
_entry.id   AF-A0A844TNI4-F1
#
_cell.length_a   1.000
_cell.length_b   1.000
_cell.length_c   1.000
_cell.angle_alpha   90.00
_cell.angle_beta   90.00
_cell.angle_gamma   90.00
#
_symmetry.space_group_name_H-M   'P 1'
#
loop_
_entity.id
_entity.type
_entity.pdbx_description
1 polymer ?
#
loop_
_entity_poly.entity_id
_entity_poly.type
_entity_poly.pdbx_seq_one_letter_code
_entity_poly.pdbx_strand_id
1 'polypeptide(L)'
;MVRYAGALLLVLSLVACVTVTPATSGWAPGEGAPGHYDFNWRLSGDAKVAPLQVFSGEGRIWLQFPPGRTLPALFAETGQGIQPLPYVYQEPYMVIEGNWPALVLRGGHYTARAERAQPAKTAAGAPIGPASAVK
;
A
#
# COMPACT_ATOMS: atom_id res chain seq x y z
N MET A 1 48.50 53.38 0.86
CA MET A 1 47.18 52.98 0.32
C MET A 1 47.02 51.45 0.20
N VAL A 2 47.68 50.62 1.03
CA VAL A 2 47.59 49.14 0.93
C VAL A 2 47.49 48.53 2.34
N ARG A 3 46.54 49.02 3.16
CA ARG A 3 46.29 48.46 4.51
C ARG A 3 44.82 48.17 4.81
N TYR A 4 43.90 48.58 3.94
CA TYR A 4 42.47 48.34 4.09
C TYR A 4 41.95 47.15 3.25
N ALA A 5 42.79 46.59 2.37
CA ALA A 5 42.41 45.48 1.49
C ALA A 5 42.22 44.14 2.24
N GLY A 6 42.89 43.94 3.38
CA GLY A 6 42.78 42.70 4.16
C GLY A 6 41.53 42.62 5.03
N ALA A 7 40.96 43.76 5.44
CA ALA A 7 39.80 43.79 6.33
C ALA A 7 38.46 43.60 5.58
N LEU A 8 38.42 43.87 4.28
CA LEU A 8 37.20 43.72 3.49
C LEU A 8 36.93 42.25 3.11
N LEU A 9 37.94 41.39 3.12
CA LEU A 9 37.79 39.99 2.70
C LEU A 9 37.22 39.07 3.78
N LEU A 10 37.21 39.49 5.06
CA LEU A 10 36.74 38.65 6.17
C LEU A 10 35.21 38.73 6.37
N VAL A 11 34.59 39.86 5.99
CA VAL A 11 33.16 40.13 6.28
C VAL A 11 32.20 39.45 5.28
N LEU A 12 32.71 38.94 4.15
CA LEU A 12 31.89 38.25 3.13
C LEU A 12 31.62 36.76 3.43
N SER A 13 32.06 36.22 4.55
CA SER A 13 32.01 34.77 4.83
C SER A 13 30.81 34.29 5.65
N LEU A 14 29.86 35.16 6.02
CA LEU A 14 28.79 34.82 6.98
C LEU A 14 27.36 34.77 6.42
N VAL A 15 27.14 34.80 5.11
CA VAL A 15 25.80 34.65 4.52
C VAL A 15 25.67 33.33 3.78
N ALA A 16 25.68 32.22 4.54
CA ALA A 16 25.23 30.93 4.06
C ALA A 16 24.16 30.40 5.04
N CYS A 17 22.98 31.02 5.01
CA CYS A 17 21.79 30.41 5.59
C CYS A 17 21.36 29.30 4.62
N VAL A 18 21.95 28.11 4.77
CA VAL A 18 21.46 26.94 4.05
C VAL A 18 20.13 26.58 4.72
N THR A 19 19.02 26.94 4.08
CA THR A 19 17.72 26.42 4.43
C THR A 19 17.75 24.94 4.05
N VAL A 20 18.09 24.08 5.01
CA VAL A 20 17.78 22.66 4.93
C VAL A 20 16.26 22.57 4.89
N THR A 21 15.70 22.50 3.68
CA THR A 21 14.34 22.01 3.51
C THR A 21 14.37 20.57 4.02
N PRO A 22 13.65 20.22 5.10
CA PRO A 22 13.45 18.81 5.39
C PRO A 22 12.78 18.24 4.14
N ALA A 23 13.39 17.23 3.55
CA ALA A 23 12.70 16.40 2.59
C ALA A 23 11.60 15.70 3.37
N THR A 24 10.45 16.35 3.53
CA THR A 24 9.21 15.64 3.70
C THR A 24 9.13 14.76 2.47
N SER A 25 9.42 13.47 2.65
CA SER A 25 8.92 12.39 1.81
C SER A 25 7.40 12.43 1.92
N GLY A 26 6.81 13.49 1.38
CA GLY A 26 5.40 13.69 1.25
C GLY A 26 4.96 12.68 0.21
N TRP A 27 4.15 11.72 0.66
CA TRP A 27 3.32 10.94 -0.23
C TRP A 27 2.69 11.88 -1.28
N ALA A 28 3.12 11.76 -2.53
CA ALA A 28 2.43 12.37 -3.65
C ALA A 28 1.40 11.34 -4.12
N PRO A 29 0.09 11.67 -4.15
CA PRO A 29 -0.86 10.80 -4.81
C PRO A 29 -0.39 10.60 -6.25
N GLY A 30 -0.23 9.33 -6.67
CA GLY A 30 0.21 9.01 -8.03
C GLY A 30 -0.67 9.70 -9.08
N GLU A 31 -0.06 10.10 -10.18
CA GLU A 31 -0.68 10.73 -11.37
C GLU A 31 -1.60 9.77 -12.17
N GLY A 32 -2.34 8.90 -11.49
CA GLY A 32 -3.39 8.08 -12.07
C GLY A 32 -4.72 8.83 -12.11
N ALA A 33 -5.54 8.57 -13.12
CA ALA A 33 -6.97 8.92 -13.06
C ALA A 33 -7.61 8.26 -11.82
N PRO A 34 -8.81 8.69 -11.35
CA PRO A 34 -9.50 7.98 -10.28
C PRO A 34 -9.82 6.55 -10.74
N GLY A 35 -8.93 5.60 -10.46
CA GLY A 35 -9.10 4.20 -10.80
C GLY A 35 -10.23 3.58 -10.00
N HIS A 36 -10.97 2.66 -10.61
CA HIS A 36 -11.88 1.80 -9.86
C HIS A 36 -11.06 0.88 -8.95
N TYR A 37 -11.20 1.05 -7.64
CA TYR A 37 -10.57 0.21 -6.64
C TYR A 37 -11.56 -0.86 -6.12
N ASP A 38 -11.07 -2.08 -5.99
CA ASP A 38 -11.76 -3.23 -5.43
C ASP A 38 -11.15 -3.61 -4.08
N PHE A 39 -11.95 -3.45 -3.03
CA PHE A 39 -11.62 -3.76 -1.63
C PHE A 39 -12.16 -5.13 -1.20
N ASN A 40 -12.79 -5.89 -2.10
CA ASN A 40 -13.42 -7.17 -1.79
C ASN A 40 -12.38 -8.30 -1.70
N TRP A 41 -11.54 -8.21 -0.67
CA TRP A 41 -10.47 -9.15 -0.37
C TRP A 41 -10.72 -9.82 0.97
N ARG A 42 -10.54 -11.14 1.01
CA ARG A 42 -10.62 -11.93 2.23
C ARG A 42 -9.21 -12.18 2.76
N LEU A 43 -9.00 -11.85 4.04
CA LEU A 43 -7.74 -12.10 4.75
C LEU A 43 -7.90 -13.28 5.70
N SER A 44 -6.89 -14.13 5.77
CA SER A 44 -6.87 -15.30 6.66
C SER A 44 -5.44 -15.69 7.05
N GLY A 45 -5.31 -16.56 8.06
CA GLY A 45 -4.03 -17.05 8.58
C GLY A 45 -3.43 -16.15 9.68
N ASP A 46 -2.11 -16.14 9.79
CA ASP A 46 -1.39 -15.55 10.91
C ASP A 46 -1.35 -14.01 10.87
N ALA A 47 -1.92 -13.36 11.88
CA ALA A 47 -1.94 -11.90 12.02
C ALA A 47 -0.54 -11.25 12.10
N LYS A 48 0.52 -12.02 12.37
CA LYS A 48 1.91 -11.55 12.41
C LYS A 48 2.47 -11.23 11.02
N VAL A 49 1.98 -11.89 9.98
CA VAL A 49 2.40 -11.66 8.58
C VAL A 49 1.24 -11.20 7.69
N ALA A 50 0.00 -11.19 8.20
CA ALA A 50 -1.14 -10.64 7.49
C ALA A 50 -1.02 -9.10 7.34
N PRO A 51 -1.47 -8.55 6.20
CA PRO A 51 -1.68 -7.11 6.05
C PRO A 51 -2.90 -6.68 6.88
N LEU A 52 -2.98 -5.37 7.16
CA LEU A 52 -4.17 -4.73 7.73
C LEU A 52 -5.29 -4.62 6.70
N GLN A 53 -4.93 -4.33 5.46
CA GLN A 53 -5.86 -4.12 4.36
C GLN A 53 -5.24 -4.52 3.03
N VAL A 54 -6.06 -5.01 2.12
CA VAL A 54 -5.70 -5.30 0.74
C VAL A 54 -6.77 -4.74 -0.18
N PHE A 55 -6.35 -4.09 -1.26
CA PHE A 55 -7.23 -3.66 -2.34
C PHE A 55 -6.48 -3.70 -3.67
N SER A 56 -7.21 -3.58 -4.76
CA SER A 56 -6.64 -3.69 -6.11
C SER A 56 -7.35 -2.77 -7.10
N GLY A 57 -6.76 -2.53 -8.26
CA GLY A 57 -7.20 -1.48 -9.18
C GLY A 57 -6.10 -1.17 -10.17
N GLU A 58 -6.46 -0.77 -11.40
CA GLU A 58 -5.49 -0.40 -12.45
C GLU A 58 -4.36 -1.42 -12.69
N GLY A 59 -4.65 -2.72 -12.51
CA GLY A 59 -3.65 -3.78 -12.67
C GLY A 59 -2.63 -3.87 -11.54
N ARG A 60 -2.88 -3.21 -10.40
CA ARG A 60 -2.05 -3.24 -9.19
C ARG A 60 -2.83 -3.78 -7.99
N ILE A 61 -2.08 -4.24 -7.00
CA ILE A 61 -2.58 -4.64 -5.69
C ILE A 61 -1.78 -3.91 -4.62
N TRP A 62 -2.49 -3.30 -3.68
CA TRP A 62 -1.93 -2.56 -2.56
C TRP A 62 -2.20 -3.28 -1.25
N LEU A 63 -1.14 -3.46 -0.47
CA LEU A 63 -1.18 -4.09 0.85
C LEU A 63 -0.68 -3.11 1.89
N GLN A 64 -1.47 -2.87 2.92
CA GLN A 64 -1.06 -2.05 4.05
C GLN A 64 -0.59 -2.93 5.20
N PHE A 65 0.56 -2.61 5.79
CA PHE A 65 1.06 -3.30 6.98
C PHE A 65 1.11 -2.34 8.18
N PRO A 66 1.11 -2.86 9.42
CA PRO A 66 1.40 -2.04 10.58
C PRO A 66 2.80 -1.41 10.46
N PRO A 67 2.98 -0.15 10.89
CA PRO A 67 4.28 0.51 10.85
C PRO A 67 5.30 -0.24 11.73
N GLY A 68 6.57 -0.23 11.32
CA GLY A 68 7.67 -0.87 12.06
C GLY A 68 7.67 -2.40 12.03
N ARG A 69 6.76 -3.04 11.28
CA ARG A 69 6.75 -4.49 11.10
C ARG A 69 7.74 -4.93 10.01
N THR A 70 8.42 -6.05 10.22
CA THR A 70 9.19 -6.72 9.18
C THR A 70 8.25 -7.20 8.06
N LEU A 71 8.52 -6.79 6.81
CA LEU A 71 7.70 -7.17 5.66
C LEU A 71 7.86 -8.67 5.37
N PRO A 72 6.76 -9.40 5.12
CA PRO A 72 6.81 -10.82 4.79
C PRO A 72 7.28 -11.04 3.35
N ALA A 73 7.74 -12.26 3.06
CA ALA A 73 7.91 -12.72 1.69
C ALA A 73 6.53 -12.91 1.05
N LEU A 74 6.38 -12.42 -0.18
CA LEU A 74 5.12 -12.40 -0.90
C LEU A 74 5.17 -13.34 -2.10
N PHE A 75 4.10 -14.09 -2.29
CA PHE A 75 3.95 -15.03 -3.39
C PHE A 75 2.57 -14.94 -4.04
N ALA A 76 2.50 -15.18 -5.34
CA ALA A 76 1.26 -15.50 -6.06
C ALA A 76 1.00 -17.00 -5.98
N GLU A 77 -0.25 -17.38 -5.80
CA GLU A 77 -0.67 -18.75 -6.10
C GLU A 77 -1.18 -18.83 -7.55
N THR A 78 -0.59 -19.75 -8.30
CA THR A 78 -0.92 -20.01 -9.69
C THR A 78 -1.32 -21.48 -9.85
N GLY A 79 -1.91 -21.85 -10.99
CA GLY A 79 -2.19 -23.26 -11.29
C GLY A 79 -0.94 -24.15 -11.37
N GLN A 80 0.26 -23.56 -11.43
CA GLN A 80 1.54 -24.26 -11.43
C GLN A 80 2.22 -24.29 -10.05
N GLY A 81 1.56 -23.73 -9.03
CA GLY A 81 2.10 -23.61 -7.67
C GLY A 81 2.37 -22.17 -7.25
N ILE A 82 3.25 -22.02 -6.26
CA ILE A 82 3.52 -20.74 -5.59
C ILE A 82 4.75 -20.07 -6.21
N GLN A 83 4.61 -18.82 -6.67
CA GLN A 83 5.67 -18.03 -7.30
C GLN A 83 5.98 -16.76 -6.48
N PRO A 84 7.25 -16.42 -6.19
CA PRO A 84 7.60 -15.19 -5.50
C PRO A 84 7.26 -13.94 -6.34
N LEU A 85 6.80 -12.88 -5.68
CA LEU A 85 6.44 -11.62 -6.32
C LEU A 85 7.36 -10.47 -5.91
N PRO A 86 7.86 -9.66 -6.86
CA PRO A 86 8.49 -8.39 -6.53
C PRO A 86 7.44 -7.39 -6.05
N TYR A 87 7.88 -6.39 -5.27
CA TYR A 87 7.03 -5.30 -4.82
C TYR A 87 7.79 -3.97 -4.77
N VAL A 88 7.05 -2.88 -4.81
CA VAL A 88 7.54 -1.53 -4.53
C VAL A 88 6.92 -1.05 -3.22
N TYR A 89 7.72 -0.51 -2.31
CA TYR A 89 7.20 0.10 -1.09
C TYR A 89 6.92 1.59 -1.31
N GLN A 90 5.64 1.96 -1.20
CA GLN A 90 5.14 3.34 -1.27
C GLN A 90 4.39 3.59 0.04
N GLU A 91 5.08 4.11 1.06
CA GLU A 91 4.53 4.24 2.42
C GLU A 91 3.13 4.87 2.44
N PRO A 92 2.10 4.21 3.01
CA PRO A 92 2.13 3.05 3.92
C PRO A 92 1.92 1.68 3.24
N TYR A 93 2.01 1.61 1.92
CA TYR A 93 1.64 0.45 1.12
C TYR A 93 2.83 -0.29 0.51
N MET A 94 2.66 -1.60 0.40
CA MET A 94 3.41 -2.44 -0.51
C MET A 94 2.57 -2.63 -1.77
N VAL A 95 3.14 -2.29 -2.93
CA VAL A 95 2.45 -2.31 -4.22
C VAL A 95 3.02 -3.41 -5.10
N ILE A 96 2.11 -4.21 -5.65
CA ILE A 96 2.41 -5.33 -6.54
C ILE A 96 1.78 -5.05 -7.89
N GLU A 97 2.50 -5.33 -8.97
CA GLU A 97 1.97 -5.29 -10.33
C GLU A 97 1.30 -6.63 -10.70
N GLY A 98 0.23 -6.55 -11.49
CA GLY A 98 -0.55 -7.68 -11.98
C GLY A 98 -1.89 -7.89 -11.27
N ASN A 99 -2.69 -8.78 -11.84
CA ASN A 99 -4.04 -9.10 -11.36
C ASN A 99 -4.11 -10.51 -10.75
N TRP A 100 -3.42 -10.70 -9.62
CA TRP A 100 -3.36 -11.97 -8.93
C TRP A 100 -4.69 -12.27 -8.18
N PRO A 101 -5.23 -13.50 -8.28
CA PRO A 101 -6.47 -13.86 -7.58
C PRO A 101 -6.25 -14.14 -6.09
N ALA A 102 -5.04 -14.59 -5.73
CA ALA A 102 -4.65 -14.88 -4.36
C ALA A 102 -3.16 -14.62 -4.15
N LEU A 103 -2.84 -14.17 -2.94
CA LEU A 103 -1.51 -13.87 -2.45
C LEU A 103 -1.26 -14.69 -1.18
N VAL A 104 -0.03 -15.20 -1.05
CA VAL A 104 0.46 -15.88 0.14
C VAL A 104 1.59 -15.06 0.74
N LEU A 105 1.49 -14.79 2.03
CA LEU A 105 2.46 -14.04 2.80
C LEU A 105 3.13 -14.97 3.81
N ARG A 106 4.47 -15.03 3.83
CA ARG A 106 5.21 -15.93 4.71
C ARG A 106 6.34 -15.22 5.44
N GLY A 107 6.55 -15.62 6.70
CA GLY A 107 7.67 -15.16 7.51
C GLY A 107 7.95 -16.15 8.64
N GLY A 108 9.13 -16.77 8.66
CA GLY A 108 9.42 -17.88 9.56
C GLY A 108 8.42 -19.03 9.36
N HIS A 109 7.72 -19.42 10.42
CA HIS A 109 6.64 -20.42 10.37
C HIS A 109 5.25 -19.81 10.14
N TYR A 110 5.13 -18.48 10.12
CA TYR A 110 3.84 -17.80 9.95
C TYR A 110 3.45 -17.74 8.48
N THR A 111 2.16 -17.98 8.22
CA THR A 111 1.57 -17.88 6.88
C THR A 111 0.24 -17.16 6.95
N ALA A 112 0.06 -16.16 6.09
CA ALA A 112 -1.22 -15.50 5.85
C ALA A 112 -1.59 -15.57 4.37
N ARG A 113 -2.88 -15.39 4.09
CA ARG A 113 -3.42 -15.42 2.74
C ARG A 113 -4.35 -14.22 2.54
N ALA A 114 -4.22 -13.59 1.38
CA ALA A 114 -5.15 -12.59 0.88
C ALA A 114 -5.71 -13.07 -0.46
N GLU A 115 -7.02 -13.19 -0.58
CA GLU A 115 -7.66 -13.65 -1.82
C GLU A 115 -8.85 -12.79 -2.19
N ARG A 116 -9.11 -12.65 -3.49
CA ARG A 116 -10.30 -11.95 -3.96
C ARG A 116 -11.54 -12.71 -3.50
N ALA A 117 -12.40 -12.05 -2.75
CA ALA A 117 -13.70 -12.59 -2.46
C ALA A 117 -14.50 -12.55 -3.76
N GLN A 118 -15.01 -13.70 -4.19
CA GLN A 118 -16.00 -13.70 -5.26
C GLN A 118 -17.20 -12.88 -4.77
N PRO A 119 -17.80 -12.02 -5.62
CA PRO A 119 -19.09 -11.46 -5.28
C PRO A 119 -20.00 -12.66 -4.98
N ALA A 120 -20.61 -12.67 -3.80
CA ALA A 120 -21.59 -13.68 -3.47
C ALA A 120 -22.56 -13.71 -4.66
N LYS A 121 -22.73 -14.86 -5.31
CA LYS A 121 -23.85 -15.03 -6.23
C LYS A 121 -25.07 -14.73 -5.38
N THR A 122 -25.67 -13.55 -5.56
CA THR A 122 -26.93 -13.20 -4.91
C THR A 122 -27.88 -14.30 -5.31
N ALA A 123 -28.14 -15.25 -4.40
CA ALA A 123 -29.31 -16.09 -4.52
C ALA A 123 -30.46 -15.11 -4.61
N ALA A 124 -31.13 -15.07 -5.76
CA ALA A 124 -32.26 -14.19 -6.01
C ALA A 124 -33.35 -14.49 -4.96
N GLY A 125 -33.28 -13.77 -3.84
CA GLY A 125 -34.11 -13.94 -2.67
C GLY A 125 -35.27 -12.96 -2.74
N ALA A 126 -36.37 -13.48 -3.29
CA ALA A 126 -37.78 -13.14 -3.10
C ALA A 126 -38.17 -11.66 -2.84
N PRO A 127 -39.12 -11.09 -3.62
CA PRO A 127 -39.66 -9.77 -3.31
C PRO A 127 -40.31 -9.78 -1.91
N ILE A 128 -39.84 -8.88 -1.05
CA ILE A 128 -40.49 -8.58 0.22
C ILE A 128 -41.76 -7.80 -0.12
N GLY A 129 -42.87 -8.51 -0.34
CA GLY A 129 -44.20 -7.90 -0.42
C GLY A 129 -44.63 -7.39 0.95
N PRO A 130 -45.30 -6.22 1.05
CA PRO A 130 -45.75 -5.71 2.34
C PRO A 130 -46.74 -6.69 2.99
N ALA A 131 -46.47 -7.05 4.24
CA ALA A 131 -47.36 -7.86 5.05
C ALA A 131 -48.71 -7.14 5.20
N SER A 132 -49.78 -7.76 4.72
CA SER A 132 -51.15 -7.30 4.95
C SER A 132 -51.44 -7.16 6.44
N ALA A 133 -51.84 -5.97 6.85
CA ALA A 133 -52.42 -5.72 8.16
C ALA A 133 -53.71 -6.55 8.29
N VAL A 134 -53.74 -7.45 9.27
CA VAL A 134 -54.94 -8.16 9.68
C VAL A 134 -55.83 -7.22 10.50
N LYS A 135 -57.11 -7.29 10.16
CA LYS A 135 -58.26 -6.48 10.60
C LYS A 135 -58.59 -6.67 12.08
#